data_AF-F4QJJ6-F1
#
_entry.id   AF-F4QJJ6-F1
#
_cell.length_a   1.000
_cell.length_b   1.000
_cell.length_c   1.000
_cell.angle_alpha   90.00
_cell.angle_beta   90.00
_cell.angle_gamma   90.00
#
_symmetry.space_group_name_H-M   'P 1'
#
loop_
_entity.id
_entity.type
_entity.pdbx_description
1 polymer ?
#
loop_
_entity_poly.entity_id
_entity_poly.type
_entity_poly.pdbx_seq_one_letter_code
_entity_poly.pdbx_strand_id
1 'polypeptide(L)'
;MDAALLLARMERTTGFDGAGDFFMAGDRLRFRGEATSAPLNYMGVHITKPQIVDGVDEAAFSLAKIWRERAPQGRLAGVVMDGDWMHVGDPEARGIAEERLAARDR
;
A
#
# COMPACT_ATOMS: atom_id res chain seq x y z
N MET A 1 1.53 -4.99 -17.17
CA MET A 1 1.87 -4.82 -15.74
C MET A 1 3.39 -4.76 -15.57
N ASP A 2 3.88 -3.86 -14.72
CA ASP A 2 5.29 -3.75 -14.29
C ASP A 2 5.47 -3.97 -12.78
N ALA A 3 4.42 -3.73 -12.00
CA ALA A 3 4.37 -4.10 -10.59
C ALA A 3 2.96 -4.50 -10.16
N ALA A 4 2.89 -5.37 -9.16
CA ALA A 4 1.69 -5.72 -8.42
C ALA A 4 1.91 -5.38 -6.94
N LEU A 5 1.05 -4.53 -6.36
CA LEU A 5 1.10 -4.13 -4.96
C LEU A 5 0.15 -4.98 -4.13
N LEU A 6 0.57 -5.39 -2.93
CA LEU A 6 -0.34 -5.94 -1.93
C LEU A 6 -1.00 -4.78 -1.17
N LEU A 7 -2.33 -4.79 -1.13
CA LEU A 7 -3.15 -3.74 -0.55
C LEU A 7 -3.96 -4.24 0.64
N ALA A 8 -4.09 -3.40 1.65
CA ALA A 8 -5.00 -3.61 2.78
C ALA A 8 -6.25 -2.75 2.62
N ARG A 9 -7.39 -3.27 3.07
CA ARG A 9 -8.59 -2.46 3.24
C ARG A 9 -8.39 -1.51 4.42
N MET A 10 -8.80 -0.24 4.27
CA MET A 10 -8.71 0.74 5.36
C MET A 10 -9.48 0.30 6.61
N GLU A 11 -10.62 -0.37 6.46
CA GLU A 11 -11.42 -0.90 7.58
C GLU A 11 -10.75 -2.04 8.36
N ARG A 12 -9.71 -2.67 7.80
CA ARG A 12 -8.91 -3.73 8.44
C ARG A 12 -7.46 -3.30 8.69
N THR A 13 -7.22 -1.99 8.70
CA THR A 13 -5.92 -1.37 8.92
C THR A 13 -5.89 -0.72 10.31
N THR A 14 -4.79 -0.88 11.05
CA THR A 14 -4.54 -0.19 12.34
C THR A 14 -3.14 0.42 12.37
N GLY A 15 -2.93 1.43 13.24
CA GLY A 15 -1.64 2.11 13.39
C GLY A 15 -1.23 3.02 12.22
N PHE A 16 -2.12 3.21 11.23
CA PHE A 16 -1.89 4.07 10.08
C PHE A 16 -2.90 5.22 10.08
N ASP A 17 -2.39 6.45 10.08
CA ASP A 17 -3.20 7.69 10.20
C ASP A 17 -3.51 8.36 8.84
N GLY A 18 -3.38 7.61 7.74
CA GLY A 18 -3.67 8.11 6.40
C GLY A 18 -5.10 7.83 5.94
N ALA A 19 -5.61 8.66 5.04
CA ALA A 19 -6.95 8.48 4.43
C ALA A 19 -6.97 7.48 3.25
N GLY A 20 -6.03 6.53 3.23
CA GLY A 20 -5.83 5.55 2.15
C GLY A 20 -5.11 6.09 0.91
N ASP A 21 -4.68 5.17 0.06
CA ASP A 21 -3.80 5.43 -1.08
C ASP A 21 -4.46 5.19 -2.44
N PHE A 22 -5.31 4.16 -2.58
CA PHE A 22 -5.71 3.63 -3.88
C PHE A 22 -7.20 3.33 -4.02
N PHE A 23 -7.69 3.58 -5.24
CA PHE A 23 -8.86 2.92 -5.81
C PHE A 23 -8.40 1.79 -6.73
N MET A 24 -9.23 0.76 -6.89
CA MET A 24 -8.94 -0.40 -7.73
C MET A 24 -10.12 -0.71 -8.67
N ALA A 25 -9.83 -0.97 -9.94
CA ALA A 25 -10.80 -1.41 -10.94
C ALA A 25 -10.26 -2.64 -11.67
N GLY A 26 -10.85 -3.82 -11.42
CA GLY A 26 -10.21 -5.09 -11.76
C GLY A 26 -8.93 -5.24 -10.96
N ASP A 27 -7.80 -5.42 -11.64
CA ASP A 27 -6.46 -5.45 -11.04
C ASP A 27 -5.76 -4.08 -11.07
N ARG A 28 -6.30 -3.06 -11.76
CA ARG A 28 -5.61 -1.79 -11.99
C ARG A 28 -5.76 -0.82 -10.85
N LEU A 29 -4.66 -0.17 -10.47
CA LEU A 29 -4.64 0.82 -9.40
C LEU A 29 -4.67 2.26 -9.90
N ARG A 30 -5.40 3.11 -9.17
CA ARG A 30 -5.39 4.56 -9.31
C ARG A 30 -5.20 5.19 -7.94
N PHE A 31 -4.29 6.16 -7.84
CA PHE A 31 -4.08 6.90 -6.59
C PHE A 31 -5.34 7.66 -6.16
N ARG A 32 -5.46 7.89 -4.85
CA ARG A 32 -6.49 8.72 -4.21
C ARG A 32 -6.59 10.10 -4.86
N GLY A 33 -5.44 10.69 -5.19
CA GLY A 33 -5.37 12.04 -5.75
C GLY A 33 -5.92 13.06 -4.75
N GLU A 34 -6.83 13.91 -5.22
CA GLU A 34 -7.48 14.96 -4.40
C GLU A 34 -8.72 14.46 -3.65
N ALA A 35 -9.09 13.18 -3.78
CA ALA A 35 -10.24 12.64 -3.07
C ALA A 35 -9.99 12.63 -1.55
N THR A 36 -11.03 12.91 -0.76
CA THR A 36 -10.97 12.94 0.71
C THR A 36 -10.41 11.64 1.28
N SER A 37 -10.82 10.49 0.74
CA SER A 37 -10.35 9.18 1.15
C SER A 37 -10.29 8.18 -0.01
N ALA A 38 -9.57 7.08 0.20
CA ALA A 38 -9.57 5.92 -0.67
C ALA A 38 -9.66 4.63 0.17
N PRO A 39 -10.30 3.56 -0.33
CA PRO A 39 -10.60 2.39 0.49
C PRO A 39 -9.41 1.46 0.73
N LEU A 40 -8.32 1.62 -0.03
CA LEU A 40 -7.17 0.71 -0.01
C LEU A 40 -5.89 1.46 0.31
N ASN A 41 -5.03 0.83 1.12
CA ASN A 41 -3.71 1.33 1.47
C ASN A 41 -2.61 0.38 0.99
N TYR A 42 -1.46 0.92 0.62
CA TYR A 42 -0.31 0.09 0.25
C TYR A 42 0.44 -0.43 1.49
N MET A 43 0.66 -1.75 1.54
CA MET A 43 1.20 -2.44 2.71
C MET A 43 2.72 -2.51 2.78
N GLY A 44 3.44 -1.92 1.80
CA GLY A 44 4.89 -2.06 1.70
C GLY A 44 5.38 -3.34 1.02
N VAL A 45 4.47 -4.21 0.55
CA VAL A 45 4.81 -5.47 -0.13
C VAL A 45 4.40 -5.42 -1.60
N HIS A 46 5.30 -5.78 -2.50
CA HIS A 46 5.05 -5.79 -3.94
C HIS A 46 5.90 -6.83 -4.68
N ILE A 47 5.44 -7.21 -5.87
CA ILE A 47 6.23 -7.94 -6.87
C ILE A 47 6.44 -6.99 -8.06
N THR A 48 7.67 -6.81 -8.51
CA THR A 48 7.97 -5.91 -9.62
C THR A 48 9.06 -6.45 -10.53
N LYS A 49 9.06 -5.96 -11.78
CA LYS A 49 10.17 -6.16 -12.70
C LYS A 49 11.39 -5.36 -12.21
N PRO A 50 12.60 -5.94 -12.22
CA PRO A 50 13.81 -5.22 -11.83
C PRO A 50 14.04 -3.92 -12.63
N GLN A 51 13.65 -3.91 -13.91
CA GLN A 51 13.87 -2.78 -14.84
C GLN A 51 13.09 -1.51 -14.49
N ILE A 52 12.23 -1.56 -13.47
CA ILE A 52 11.41 -0.41 -13.09
C ILE A 52 12.23 0.79 -12.59
N VAL A 53 13.50 0.56 -12.22
CA VAL A 53 14.45 1.56 -11.75
C VAL A 53 15.53 1.93 -12.76
N ASP A 54 15.52 1.36 -13.98
CA ASP A 54 16.61 1.56 -14.97
C ASP A 54 16.81 3.04 -15.37
N GLY A 55 15.80 3.88 -15.19
CA GLY A 55 15.85 5.33 -15.48
C GLY A 55 15.97 6.22 -14.24
N VAL A 56 16.38 5.67 -13.08
CA VAL A 56 16.49 6.41 -11.83
C VAL A 56 17.95 6.69 -11.52
N ASP A 57 18.38 7.92 -11.76
CA ASP A 57 19.76 8.38 -11.50
C ASP A 57 19.97 8.91 -10.07
N GLU A 58 18.89 9.05 -9.30
CA GLU A 58 18.91 9.57 -7.93
C GLU A 58 19.49 8.53 -6.96
N ALA A 59 20.47 8.92 -6.14
CA ALA A 59 21.09 8.03 -5.14
C ALA A 59 20.09 7.55 -4.06
N ALA A 60 19.06 8.35 -3.77
CA ALA A 60 17.97 8.01 -2.89
C ALA A 60 16.66 8.54 -3.48
N PHE A 61 15.67 7.66 -3.63
CA PHE A 61 14.40 7.99 -4.27
C PHE A 61 13.23 7.25 -3.61
N SER A 62 12.02 7.74 -3.85
CA SER A 62 10.79 7.11 -3.39
C SER A 62 10.19 6.21 -4.48
N LEU A 63 9.86 4.96 -4.12
CA LEU A 63 9.06 4.08 -4.98
C LEU A 63 7.69 4.69 -5.34
N ALA A 64 7.15 5.59 -4.50
CA ALA A 64 5.90 6.27 -4.80
C ALA A 64 5.97 7.10 -6.08
N LYS A 65 7.14 7.65 -6.43
CA LYS A 65 7.35 8.37 -7.72
C LYS A 65 7.13 7.44 -8.90
N ILE A 66 7.73 6.25 -8.84
CA ILE A 66 7.58 5.20 -9.86
C ILE A 66 6.12 4.75 -9.96
N TRP A 67 5.46 4.49 -8.83
CA TRP A 67 4.06 4.09 -8.81
C TRP A 67 3.15 5.14 -9.45
N ARG A 68 3.35 6.43 -9.14
CA ARG A 68 2.58 7.55 -9.71
C ARG A 68 2.77 7.68 -11.21
N GLU A 69 3.94 7.32 -11.73
CA GLU A 69 4.20 7.29 -13.18
C GLU A 69 3.50 6.10 -13.86
N ARG A 70 3.55 4.90 -13.24
CA ARG A 70 3.05 3.65 -13.85
C ARG A 70 1.54 3.47 -13.74
N ALA A 71 0.90 4.02 -12.70
CA ALA A 71 -0.54 3.86 -12.47
C ALA A 71 -1.41 4.42 -13.61
N PRO A 72 -1.23 5.67 -14.09
CA PRO A 72 -1.99 6.22 -15.22
C PRO A 72 -1.79 5.44 -16.53
N GLN A 73 -0.66 4.76 -16.68
CA GLN A 73 -0.33 3.92 -17.85
C GLN A 73 -0.99 2.53 -17.79
N GLY A 74 -1.76 2.23 -16.74
CA GLY A 74 -2.34 0.90 -16.51
C GLY A 74 -1.29 -0.18 -16.23
N ARG A 75 -0.11 0.22 -15.73
CA ARG A 75 1.03 -0.68 -15.50
C ARG A 75 1.28 -1.02 -14.04
N LEU A 76 0.52 -0.42 -13.13
CA LEU A 76 0.48 -0.75 -11.70
C LEU A 76 -0.77 -1.55 -11.39
N ALA A 77 -0.59 -2.81 -10.98
CA ALA A 77 -1.66 -3.68 -10.55
C ALA A 77 -1.71 -3.80 -9.01
N GLY A 78 -2.81 -4.33 -8.48
CA GLY A 78 -2.99 -4.57 -7.06
C GLY A 78 -3.69 -5.89 -6.76
N VAL A 79 -3.39 -6.43 -5.59
CA VAL A 79 -4.08 -7.56 -4.98
C VAL A 79 -4.49 -7.15 -3.57
N VAL A 80 -5.76 -7.33 -3.23
CA VAL A 80 -6.26 -7.01 -1.90
C VAL A 80 -6.09 -8.23 -1.00
N MET A 81 -5.39 -8.05 0.11
CA MET A 81 -5.23 -9.09 1.13
C MET A 81 -6.57 -9.35 1.84
N ASP A 82 -6.86 -10.62 2.10
CA ASP A 82 -7.91 -11.01 3.06
C ASP A 82 -7.29 -11.23 4.45
N GLY A 83 -7.09 -10.12 5.16
CA GLY A 83 -6.51 -10.13 6.50
C GLY A 83 -6.51 -8.76 7.13
N ASP A 84 -6.03 -8.70 8.38
CA ASP A 84 -5.76 -7.45 9.05
C ASP A 84 -4.33 -7.00 8.72
N TRP A 85 -4.12 -5.70 8.59
CA TRP A 85 -2.81 -5.09 8.43
C TRP A 85 -2.56 -4.07 9.54
N MET A 86 -1.33 -4.04 10.03
CA MET A 86 -0.94 -3.24 11.18
C MET A 86 0.32 -2.48 10.81
N HIS A 87 0.23 -1.15 10.74
CA HIS A 87 1.39 -0.28 10.57
C HIS A 87 2.03 -0.08 11.94
N VAL A 88 3.16 -0.72 12.21
CA VAL A 88 3.87 -0.63 13.50
C VAL A 88 5.09 0.27 13.36
N GLY A 89 4.86 1.58 13.35
CA GLY A 89 5.91 2.59 13.13
C GLY A 89 6.44 3.28 14.39
N ASP A 90 5.69 3.19 15.49
CA ASP A 90 5.96 3.88 16.75
C ASP A 90 5.49 3.03 17.95
N PRO A 91 5.83 3.43 19.21
CA PRO A 91 5.48 2.66 20.39
C PRO A 91 3.98 2.50 20.66
N GLU A 92 3.14 3.46 20.29
CA GLU A 92 1.68 3.39 20.47
C GLU A 92 1.09 2.37 19.49
N ALA A 93 1.49 2.46 18.22
CA ALA A 93 1.08 1.51 17.18
C ALA A 93 1.50 0.06 17.50
N ARG A 94 2.65 -0.13 18.16
CA ARG A 94 3.06 -1.45 18.67
C ARG A 94 2.07 -2.01 19.70
N GLY A 95 1.62 -1.18 20.65
CA GLY A 95 0.64 -1.60 21.65
C GLY A 95 -0.68 -2.05 21.02
N ILE A 96 -1.18 -1.28 20.03
CA ILE A 96 -2.38 -1.63 19.27
C ILE A 96 -2.22 -2.99 18.56
N ALA A 97 -1.06 -3.24 17.96
CA ALA A 97 -0.79 -4.52 17.29
C ALA A 97 -0.73 -5.70 18.28
N GLU A 98 -0.10 -5.52 19.44
CA GLU A 98 -0.05 -6.54 20.50
C GLU A 98 -1.44 -6.89 21.03
N GLU A 99 -2.29 -5.89 21.28
CA GLU A 99 -3.68 -6.10 21.70
C GLU A 99 -4.49 -6.84 20.63
N ARG A 100 -4.32 -6.48 19.36
CA ARG A 100 -5.03 -7.11 18.25
C ARG A 100 -4.67 -8.58 18.09
N LEU A 101 -3.39 -8.93 18.25
CA LEU A 101 -2.90 -10.31 18.21
C LEU A 101 -3.45 -11.12 19.39
N ALA A 102 -3.39 -10.59 20.61
CA ALA A 102 -3.91 -11.27 21.81
C ALA A 102 -5.44 -11.49 21.80
N ALA A 103 -6.18 -10.70 21.00
CA ALA A 103 -7.62 -10.88 20.81
C ALA A 103 -7.98 -11.94 19.75
N ARG A 104 -7.05 -12.30 18.85
CA ARG A 104 -7.24 -13.32 17.81
C ARG A 104 -6.97 -14.75 18.29
N ASP A 105 -6.16 -14.90 19.33
CA ASP A 105 -5.81 -16.20 19.94
C ASP A 105 -6.85 -16.69 20.97
N ARG A 106 -8.05 -16.09 21.00
CA ARG A 106 -9.16 -16.43 21.89
C ARG A 106 -10.40 -16.92 21.14
#